data_AF-B4RLP7-F1
#
_entry.id   AF-B4RLP7-F1
#
_cell.length_a   1.000
_cell.length_b   1.000
_cell.length_c   1.000
_cell.angle_alpha   90.00
_cell.angle_beta   90.00
_cell.angle_gamma   90.00
#
_symmetry.space_group_name_H-M   'P 1'
#
loop_
_entity.id
_entity.type
_entity.pdbx_description
1 polymer ?
#
loop_
_entity_poly.entity_id
_entity_poly.type
_entity_poly.pdbx_seq_one_letter_code
_entity_poly.pdbx_strand_id
1 'polypeptide(L)'
;MIENQIDKEITQASCEGRFILKQENGKRFLYLNLPEGSDELNTIWQTDEYDFTVPDLEVSIDVESLHTAVRLLNENQGILHGISTKCSAYSFGFEGKLRYERLDVKPFPIKSFSYYLEFYNDWTGTLYELDLSAFLDEFFGECDPESKLDACLK
;
A
#
# COMPACT_ATOMS: atom_id res chain seq x y z
N MET A 1 28.87 -24.40 -29.48
CA MET A 1 28.62 -22.99 -29.13
C MET A 1 27.25 -22.93 -28.51
N ILE A 2 27.24 -23.11 -27.19
CA ILE A 2 26.07 -23.09 -26.33
C ILE A 2 26.34 -21.89 -25.42
N GLU A 3 25.51 -20.86 -25.53
CA GLU A 3 25.35 -19.72 -24.59
C GLU A 3 24.85 -18.52 -25.41
N ASN A 4 23.53 -18.35 -25.40
CA ASN A 4 22.80 -17.06 -25.46
C ASN A 4 21.30 -17.29 -25.70
N GLN A 5 20.73 -18.31 -25.03
CA GLN A 5 19.29 -18.41 -24.83
C GLN A 5 18.88 -18.07 -23.39
N ILE A 6 19.85 -17.81 -22.50
CA ILE A 6 19.60 -17.52 -21.07
C ILE A 6 19.12 -16.05 -20.88
N ASP A 7 19.38 -15.15 -21.83
CA ASP A 7 18.95 -13.75 -21.74
C ASP A 7 17.50 -13.50 -22.20
N LYS A 8 16.74 -14.55 -22.55
CA LYS A 8 15.32 -14.45 -22.92
C LYS A 8 14.35 -14.94 -21.83
N GLU A 9 14.87 -15.35 -20.68
CA GLU A 9 14.09 -15.87 -19.55
C GLU A 9 14.31 -15.06 -18.26
N ILE A 10 14.67 -13.77 -18.36
CA ILE A 10 14.45 -12.84 -17.24
C ILE A 10 13.06 -12.25 -17.44
N THR A 11 12.10 -13.09 -17.08
CA THR A 11 10.84 -12.72 -16.44
C THR A 11 10.15 -11.52 -17.07
N GLN A 12 9.35 -11.80 -18.08
CA GLN A 12 8.04 -11.16 -18.21
C GLN A 12 7.31 -11.37 -16.88
N ALA A 13 7.63 -10.51 -15.91
CA ALA A 13 6.98 -10.48 -14.62
C ALA A 13 5.52 -10.16 -14.91
N SER A 14 4.64 -11.11 -14.57
CA SER A 14 3.24 -10.80 -14.38
C SER A 14 3.19 -9.52 -13.53
N CYS A 15 2.59 -8.46 -14.07
CA CYS A 15 2.51 -7.14 -13.45
C CYS A 15 1.48 -7.14 -12.29
N GLU A 16 1.49 -8.20 -11.48
CA GLU A 16 0.70 -8.26 -10.25
C GLU A 16 1.50 -7.50 -9.20
N GLY A 17 1.02 -6.30 -8.86
CA GLY A 17 1.59 -5.51 -7.78
C GLY A 17 1.63 -6.34 -6.50
N ARG A 18 2.74 -6.33 -5.77
CA ARG A 18 2.81 -6.97 -4.45
C ARG A 18 3.67 -6.14 -3.51
N PHE A 19 3.35 -6.18 -2.23
CA PHE A 19 4.18 -5.52 -1.23
C PHE A 19 5.51 -6.26 -1.05
N ILE A 20 6.60 -5.49 -1.09
CA ILE A 20 7.94 -5.95 -0.74
C ILE A 20 8.48 -5.15 0.44
N LEU A 21 9.15 -5.83 1.38
CA LEU A 21 9.82 -5.15 2.49
C LEU A 21 11.12 -4.51 2.00
N LYS A 22 11.26 -3.20 2.21
CA LYS A 22 12.48 -2.42 1.94
C LYS A 22 13.03 -1.82 3.22
N GLN A 23 14.32 -1.48 3.21
CA GLN A 23 14.98 -0.74 4.27
C GLN A 23 15.77 0.42 3.70
N GLU A 24 15.49 1.64 4.16
CA GLU A 24 16.14 2.87 3.72
C GLU A 24 16.41 3.78 4.92
N ASN A 25 17.65 4.27 5.05
CA ASN A 25 18.05 5.16 6.15
C ASN A 25 17.70 4.64 7.56
N GLY A 26 17.78 3.32 7.76
CA GLY A 26 17.46 2.67 9.04
C GLY A 26 15.96 2.47 9.30
N LYS A 27 15.08 2.89 8.39
CA LYS A 27 13.64 2.67 8.47
C LYS A 27 13.20 1.56 7.53
N ARG A 28 12.14 0.85 7.90
CA ARG A 28 11.59 -0.25 7.10
C ARG A 28 10.22 0.12 6.56
N PHE A 29 9.99 -0.20 5.29
CA PHE A 29 8.77 0.15 4.57
C PHE A 29 8.24 -1.03 3.78
N LEU A 30 6.91 -1.17 3.71
CA LEU A 30 6.28 -2.01 2.70
C LEU A 30 6.10 -1.17 1.44
N TYR A 31 6.71 -1.60 0.35
CA TYR A 31 6.69 -0.89 -0.93
C TYR A 31 5.83 -1.65 -1.94
N LEU A 32 4.93 -0.92 -2.60
CA LEU A 32 4.11 -1.39 -3.72
C LEU A 32 4.30 -0.43 -4.89
N ASN A 33 4.43 -0.98 -6.09
CA ASN A 33 4.48 -0.21 -7.33
C ASN A 33 3.39 -0.72 -8.27
N LEU A 34 2.52 0.20 -8.69
CA LEU A 34 1.46 0.00 -9.66
C LEU A 34 1.79 0.83 -10.91
N PRO A 35 2.46 0.25 -11.92
CA PRO A 35 2.83 0.98 -13.13
C PRO A 35 1.61 1.34 -13.99
N GLU A 36 1.84 2.18 -15.00
CA GLU A 36 0.83 2.48 -16.02
C GLU A 36 0.25 1.21 -16.65
N GLY A 37 -1.07 1.14 -16.67
CA GLY A 37 -1.82 -0.03 -17.16
C GLY A 37 -2.12 -1.11 -16.12
N SER A 38 -1.73 -0.92 -14.85
CA SER A 38 -2.20 -1.79 -13.75
C SER A 38 -3.73 -1.71 -13.60
N ASP A 39 -4.38 -2.88 -13.55
CA ASP A 39 -5.84 -2.96 -13.43
C ASP A 39 -6.35 -2.37 -12.11
N GLU A 40 -5.55 -2.43 -11.05
CA GLU A 40 -5.91 -1.94 -9.73
C GLU A 40 -6.02 -0.41 -9.68
N LEU A 41 -5.33 0.31 -10.56
CA LEU A 41 -5.50 1.76 -10.69
C LEU A 41 -6.93 2.12 -11.10
N ASN A 42 -7.62 1.25 -11.86
CA ASN A 42 -9.03 1.46 -12.23
C ASN A 42 -10.01 1.28 -11.06
N THR A 43 -9.54 0.75 -9.93
CA THR A 43 -10.35 0.55 -8.72
C THR A 43 -10.27 1.72 -7.75
N ILE A 44 -9.42 2.71 -8.05
CA ILE A 44 -9.30 3.92 -7.24
C ILE A 44 -10.63 4.66 -7.27
N TRP A 45 -11.25 4.80 -6.10
CA TRP A 45 -12.41 5.65 -5.92
C TRP A 45 -11.96 7.09 -5.73
N GLN A 46 -12.73 8.05 -6.26
CA GLN A 46 -12.45 9.46 -6.12
C GLN A 46 -13.73 10.25 -5.81
N THR A 47 -13.59 11.30 -5.00
CA THR A 47 -14.71 12.17 -4.58
C THR A 47 -15.29 13.00 -5.72
N ASP A 48 -14.47 13.43 -6.67
CA ASP A 48 -14.89 14.06 -7.93
C ASP A 48 -14.66 13.08 -9.07
N GLU A 49 -15.73 12.50 -9.61
CA GLU A 49 -15.68 11.48 -10.67
C GLU A 49 -15.12 12.00 -12.02
N TYR A 50 -14.96 13.32 -12.17
CA TYR A 50 -14.44 13.96 -13.39
C TYR A 50 -13.00 14.45 -13.25
N ASP A 51 -12.37 14.28 -12.09
CA ASP A 51 -10.96 14.62 -11.90
C ASP A 51 -10.02 13.63 -12.62
N PHE A 52 -8.74 13.96 -12.67
CA PHE A 52 -7.70 13.17 -13.32
C PHE A 52 -7.64 11.74 -12.78
N THR A 53 -7.62 10.77 -13.69
CA THR A 53 -7.31 9.39 -13.34
C THR A 53 -5.86 9.27 -12.90
N VAL A 54 -5.59 8.45 -11.88
CA VAL A 54 -4.22 8.15 -11.42
C VAL A 54 -3.55 7.19 -12.43
N PRO A 55 -2.54 7.64 -13.20
CA PRO A 55 -1.99 6.83 -14.28
C PRO A 55 -0.94 5.81 -13.81
N ASP A 56 -0.32 6.06 -12.65
CA ASP A 56 0.71 5.23 -12.02
C ASP A 56 0.70 5.51 -10.51
N LEU A 57 1.13 4.56 -9.68
CA LEU A 57 1.16 4.76 -8.23
C LEU A 57 2.27 3.96 -7.54
N GLU A 58 3.17 4.66 -6.87
CA GLU A 58 4.13 4.11 -5.92
C GLU A 58 3.65 4.37 -4.49
N VAL A 59 3.58 3.32 -3.68
CA VAL A 59 3.12 3.37 -2.29
C VAL A 59 4.22 2.86 -1.37
N SER A 60 4.52 3.60 -0.30
CA SER A 60 5.40 3.14 0.77
C SER A 60 4.72 3.30 2.12
N ILE A 61 4.54 2.19 2.86
CA ILE A 61 3.93 2.19 4.19
C ILE A 61 5.02 2.02 5.24
N ASP A 62 5.07 2.91 6.23
CA ASP A 62 6.01 2.83 7.35
C ASP A 62 5.63 1.65 8.26
N VAL A 63 6.52 0.65 8.35
CA VAL A 63 6.24 -0.62 9.06
C VAL A 63 6.04 -0.37 10.56
N GLU A 64 6.80 0.54 11.16
CA GLU A 64 6.69 0.86 12.59
C GLU A 64 5.35 1.51 12.91
N SER A 65 4.92 2.46 12.08
CA SER A 65 3.60 3.10 12.18
C SER A 65 2.48 2.09 11.97
N LEU A 66 2.59 1.19 10.99
CA LEU A 66 1.60 0.16 10.72
C LEU A 66 1.49 -0.84 11.87
N HIS A 67 2.62 -1.34 12.36
CA HIS A 67 2.68 -2.22 13.54
C HIS A 67 2.01 -1.57 14.75
N THR A 68 2.31 -0.30 15.00
CA THR A 68 1.73 0.45 16.12
C THR A 68 0.21 0.55 15.99
N ALA A 69 -0.32 0.84 14.82
CA ALA A 69 -1.77 0.93 14.60
C ALA A 69 -2.46 -0.43 14.79
N VAL A 70 -1.92 -1.49 14.19
CA VAL A 70 -2.46 -2.85 14.34
C VAL A 70 -2.51 -3.27 15.80
N ARG A 71 -1.40 -3.09 16.53
CA ARG A 71 -1.32 -3.39 17.97
C ARG A 71 -2.35 -2.60 18.77
N LEU A 72 -2.46 -1.29 18.55
CA LEU A 72 -3.41 -0.45 19.29
C LEU A 72 -4.87 -0.81 18.99
N LEU A 73 -5.19 -1.17 17.75
CA LEU A 73 -6.53 -1.66 17.39
C LEU A 73 -6.84 -3.00 18.05
N ASN A 74 -5.87 -3.91 18.13
CA ASN A 74 -6.01 -5.18 18.85
C ASN A 74 -6.19 -4.99 20.37
N GLU A 75 -5.45 -4.07 20.97
CA GLU A 75 -5.53 -3.77 22.41
C GLU A 75 -6.86 -3.08 22.78
N ASN A 76 -7.50 -2.37 21.85
CA ASN A 76 -8.68 -1.53 22.08
C ASN A 76 -9.90 -1.99 21.24
N GLN A 77 -10.07 -3.29 21.08
CA GLN A 77 -11.20 -3.88 20.34
C GLN A 77 -12.55 -3.39 20.88
N GLY A 78 -13.41 -2.95 19.96
CA GLY A 78 -14.74 -2.39 20.30
C GLY A 78 -14.72 -0.94 20.78
N ILE A 79 -13.55 -0.30 20.88
CA ILE A 79 -13.40 1.12 21.25
C ILE A 79 -12.97 1.94 20.02
N LEU A 80 -11.94 1.47 19.31
CA LEU A 80 -11.41 2.17 18.14
C LEU A 80 -12.00 1.61 16.84
N HIS A 81 -12.51 2.50 15.98
CA HIS A 81 -13.04 2.15 14.65
C HIS A 81 -11.98 2.16 13.55
N GLY A 82 -10.80 2.72 13.80
CA GLY A 82 -9.68 2.75 12.87
C GLY A 82 -8.54 3.63 13.35
N ILE A 83 -7.36 3.46 12.77
CA ILE A 83 -6.17 4.28 13.00
C ILE A 83 -5.47 4.52 11.65
N SER A 84 -5.16 5.78 11.35
CA SER A 84 -4.36 6.13 10.18
C SER A 84 -2.87 5.95 10.48
N THR A 85 -2.15 5.37 9.53
CA THR A 85 -0.70 5.13 9.61
C THR A 85 0.05 5.99 8.60
N LYS A 86 1.33 6.23 8.87
CA LYS A 86 2.20 6.97 7.96
C LYS A 86 2.48 6.14 6.71
N CYS A 87 2.26 6.76 5.56
CA CYS A 87 2.68 6.23 4.27
C CYS A 87 3.05 7.40 3.34
N SER A 88 3.52 7.07 2.16
CA SER A 88 3.64 7.98 1.03
C SER A 88 2.98 7.36 -0.19
N ALA A 89 2.38 8.20 -1.03
CA ALA A 89 1.86 7.86 -2.34
C ALA A 89 2.48 8.83 -3.35
N TYR A 90 3.04 8.30 -4.42
CA TYR A 90 3.66 9.08 -5.48
C TYR A 90 3.14 8.61 -6.83
N SER A 91 2.84 9.57 -7.70
CA SER A 91 2.55 9.32 -9.11
C SER A 91 3.39 10.28 -9.93
N PHE A 92 4.07 9.76 -10.94
CA PHE A 92 4.80 10.57 -11.91
C PHE A 92 3.83 11.45 -12.69
N GLY A 93 2.66 10.93 -13.09
CA GLY A 93 1.63 11.70 -13.80
C GLY A 93 1.06 12.88 -13.01
N PHE A 94 1.14 12.84 -11.68
CA PHE A 94 0.74 13.95 -10.80
C PHE A 94 1.90 14.87 -10.42
N GLU A 95 3.12 14.64 -10.93
CA GLU A 95 4.29 15.52 -10.74
C GLU A 95 4.55 15.92 -9.27
N GLY A 96 4.30 14.99 -8.34
CA GLY A 96 4.44 15.22 -6.90
C GLY A 96 3.37 16.14 -6.31
N LYS A 97 2.13 16.10 -6.82
CA LYS A 97 0.97 16.86 -6.32
C LYS A 97 -0.02 16.01 -5.53
N LEU A 98 0.36 14.79 -5.17
CA LEU A 98 -0.34 14.03 -4.14
C LEU A 98 0.06 14.55 -2.75
N ARG A 99 -0.89 14.65 -1.82
CA ARG A 99 -0.70 15.18 -0.47
C ARG A 99 -1.57 14.45 0.55
N TYR A 100 -1.21 14.64 1.82
CA TYR A 100 -1.96 14.15 2.98
C TYR A 100 -2.20 12.64 2.94
N GLU A 101 -1.20 11.93 2.45
CA GLU A 101 -1.20 10.49 2.26
C GLU A 101 -1.31 9.80 3.63
N ARG A 102 -2.26 8.89 3.73
CA ARG A 102 -2.47 8.07 4.93
C ARG A 102 -3.01 6.71 4.55
N LEU A 103 -2.65 5.71 5.33
CA LEU A 103 -3.26 4.40 5.26
C LEU A 103 -4.18 4.22 6.46
N ASP A 104 -5.47 4.23 6.21
CA ASP A 104 -6.51 4.01 7.21
C ASP A 104 -6.69 2.51 7.46
N VAL A 105 -6.31 2.09 8.66
CA VAL A 105 -6.43 0.70 9.12
C VAL A 105 -7.71 0.57 9.92
N LYS A 106 -8.63 -0.25 9.46
CA LYS A 106 -9.94 -0.47 10.10
C LYS A 106 -10.05 -1.94 10.55
N PRO A 107 -10.41 -2.23 11.80
CA PRO A 107 -10.65 -3.61 12.22
C PRO A 107 -11.86 -4.18 11.48
N PHE A 108 -11.70 -5.37 10.91
CA PHE A 108 -12.74 -6.19 10.28
C PHE A 108 -12.99 -7.43 11.19
N PRO A 109 -14.06 -8.24 11.01
CA PRO A 109 -14.41 -9.30 11.96
C PRO A 109 -13.22 -10.15 12.44
N ILE A 110 -13.14 -10.36 13.76
CA ILE A 110 -12.15 -11.13 14.54
C ILE A 110 -10.77 -11.27 13.86
N LYS A 111 -9.81 -10.40 14.26
CA LYS A 111 -8.38 -10.45 13.89
C LYS A 111 -8.06 -10.21 12.41
N SER A 112 -8.96 -9.61 11.66
CA SER A 112 -8.69 -9.11 10.31
C SER A 112 -8.76 -7.59 10.28
N PHE A 113 -8.15 -6.99 9.26
CA PHE A 113 -8.16 -5.55 9.05
C PHE A 113 -8.44 -5.25 7.58
N SER A 114 -9.03 -4.10 7.32
CA SER A 114 -9.08 -3.48 6.01
C SER A 114 -8.12 -2.30 5.99
N TYR A 115 -7.50 -2.06 4.83
CA TYR A 115 -6.41 -1.12 4.67
C TYR A 115 -6.71 -0.20 3.47
N TYR A 116 -7.11 1.04 3.75
CA TYR A 116 -7.48 2.01 2.71
C TYR A 116 -6.40 3.08 2.58
N LEU A 117 -5.75 3.14 1.43
CA LEU A 117 -4.84 4.23 1.11
C LEU A 117 -5.66 5.43 0.66
N GLU A 118 -5.49 6.55 1.34
CA GLU A 118 -6.12 7.83 1.00
C GLU A 118 -5.05 8.87 0.68
N PHE A 119 -5.27 9.65 -0.37
CA PHE A 119 -4.44 10.81 -0.72
C PHE A 119 -5.25 11.84 -1.49
N TYR A 120 -4.78 13.09 -1.46
CA TYR A 120 -5.45 14.22 -2.11
C TYR A 120 -4.66 14.69 -3.33
N ASN A 121 -5.37 15.03 -4.40
CA ASN A 121 -4.82 15.85 -5.47
C ASN A 121 -4.76 17.32 -5.02
N ASP A 122 -3.57 17.86 -4.85
CA ASP A 122 -3.31 19.24 -4.42
C ASP A 122 -3.82 20.30 -5.41
N TRP A 123 -4.04 19.94 -6.67
CA TRP A 123 -4.58 20.86 -7.67
C TRP A 123 -6.08 21.10 -7.51
N THR A 124 -6.84 20.06 -7.18
CA THR A 124 -8.31 20.05 -7.23
C THR A 124 -8.95 19.90 -5.86
N GLY A 125 -8.22 19.36 -4.89
CA GLY A 125 -8.73 18.98 -3.58
C GLY A 125 -9.47 17.64 -3.57
N THR A 126 -9.49 16.91 -4.69
CA THR A 126 -10.13 15.59 -4.78
C THR A 126 -9.40 14.58 -3.89
N LEU A 127 -10.15 13.90 -3.04
CA LEU A 127 -9.72 12.71 -2.32
C LEU A 127 -9.82 11.49 -3.23
N TYR A 128 -8.75 10.70 -3.25
CA TYR A 128 -8.63 9.39 -3.88
C TYR A 128 -8.48 8.33 -2.79
N GLU A 129 -9.14 7.19 -2.96
CA GLU A 129 -9.07 6.04 -2.06
C GLU A 129 -8.78 4.76 -2.86
N LEU A 130 -7.82 3.96 -2.39
CA LEU A 130 -7.50 2.64 -2.92
C LEU A 130 -7.55 1.60 -1.80
N ASP A 131 -8.33 0.53 -2.00
CA ASP A 131 -8.34 -0.62 -1.10
C ASP A 131 -7.08 -1.47 -1.31
N LEU A 132 -6.21 -1.51 -0.30
CA LEU A 132 -4.96 -2.28 -0.30
C LEU A 132 -5.07 -3.60 0.46
N SER A 133 -6.27 -3.98 0.91
CA SER A 133 -6.46 -5.12 1.80
C SER A 133 -5.97 -6.43 1.17
N ALA A 134 -6.30 -6.68 -0.11
CA ALA A 134 -5.86 -7.89 -0.80
C ALA A 134 -4.33 -8.00 -0.90
N PHE A 135 -3.63 -6.90 -1.21
CA PHE A 135 -2.18 -6.86 -1.29
C PHE A 135 -1.51 -7.11 0.07
N LEU A 136 -2.09 -6.55 1.14
CA LEU A 136 -1.57 -6.73 2.49
C LEU A 136 -1.87 -8.12 3.04
N ASP A 137 -3.06 -8.66 2.77
CA ASP A 137 -3.41 -10.04 3.10
C ASP A 137 -2.46 -11.03 2.43
N GLU A 138 -2.10 -10.81 1.16
CA GLU A 138 -1.08 -11.62 0.48
C GLU A 138 0.29 -11.50 1.17
N PHE A 139 0.70 -10.29 1.56
CA PHE A 139 1.97 -10.06 2.25
C PHE A 139 2.03 -10.73 3.63
N PHE A 140 0.94 -10.66 4.41
CA PHE A 140 0.84 -11.31 5.71
C PHE A 140 0.75 -12.83 5.58
N GLY A 141 0.06 -13.33 4.54
CA GLY A 141 -0.19 -14.74 4.33
C GLY A 141 -1.02 -15.32 5.48
N GLU A 142 -0.60 -16.47 6.01
CA GLU A 142 -1.29 -17.11 7.15
C GLU A 142 -0.89 -16.54 8.52
N CYS A 143 0.06 -15.59 8.56
CA CYS A 143 0.49 -14.98 9.81
C CYS A 143 -0.52 -13.92 10.28
N ASP A 144 -0.67 -13.76 11.59
CA ASP A 144 -1.37 -12.60 12.10
C ASP A 144 -0.59 -11.31 11.74
N PRO A 145 -1.28 -10.22 11.35
CA PRO A 145 -0.61 -9.00 10.90
C PRO A 145 0.36 -8.42 11.94
N GLU A 146 0.01 -8.46 13.22
CA GLU A 146 0.86 -7.91 14.30
C GLU A 146 2.20 -8.63 14.39
N SER A 147 2.20 -9.97 14.48
CA SER A 147 3.42 -10.77 14.58
C SER A 147 4.29 -10.68 13.32
N LYS A 148 3.66 -10.62 12.13
CA LYS A 148 4.41 -10.45 10.88
C LYS A 148 5.11 -9.10 10.84
N LEU A 149 4.44 -8.03 11.26
CA LEU A 149 5.04 -6.68 11.31
C LEU A 149 6.12 -6.57 12.38
N ASP A 150 5.94 -7.17 13.55
CA ASP A 150 6.99 -7.26 14.58
C ASP A 150 8.24 -7.98 14.06
N ALA A 151 8.05 -9.09 13.32
CA ALA A 151 9.16 -9.78 12.67
C ALA A 151 9.86 -8.92 11.62
N CYS A 152 9.12 -8.09 10.88
CA CYS A 152 9.72 -7.13 9.96
C CYS A 152 10.56 -6.07 10.68
N LEU A 153 10.27 -5.73 11.94
CA LEU A 153 11.01 -4.73 12.71
C LEU A 153 12.29 -5.25 13.38
N LYS A 154 12.52 -6.56 13.40
CA LYS A 154 13.74 -7.20 13.92
C LYS A 154 14.83 -7.25 12.86
#